data_AF-I0YMA3-F1
#
_entry.id   AF-I0YMA3-F1
#
_cell.length_a   1.000
_cell.length_b   1.000
_cell.length_c   1.000
_cell.angle_alpha   90.00
_cell.angle_beta   90.00
_cell.angle_gamma   90.00
#
_symmetry.space_group_name_H-M   'P 1'
#
loop_
_entity.id
_entity.type
_entity.pdbx_description
1 polymer ?
#
loop_
_entity_poly.entity_id
_entity_poly.type
_entity_poly.pdbx_seq_one_letter_code
_entity_poly.pdbx_strand_id
1 'polypeptide(L)'
;RLGVPIRDMRLLDPNLLTSETGKILVRDNAIVFSVEHVRLIITADFVIIPQTGFERSSLSMRFAAMLEDAIIEASQEKQACALHIAAVLPFELHVLEVAIGDVCALCTELVKELESSSHPALDALTKHVSTANLERVRKVKTRHQRLYTRVVTVREELQRFLEDDDDMMKMCLTRKKELERLVSSGHGGCLRVSSWASASSSKFCIRAEQCTAQRGESIEVVENLLESYFMQIDSSYDRLVSVGEFIKDTEEYINIELDSSRNRLIRLEIVLTAGTFGVAIFSLVAGALPSLFLLRS
;
A
#
# COMPACT_ATOMS: atom_id res chain seq x y z
N ARG A 1 -30.27 -9.42 -3.43
CA ARG A 1 -30.10 -8.76 -4.75
C ARG A 1 -28.65 -8.37 -5.06
N LEU A 2 -27.75 -8.14 -4.08
CA LEU A 2 -26.28 -8.17 -4.30
C LEU A 2 -25.52 -8.97 -3.22
N GLY A 3 -26.15 -9.29 -2.08
CA GLY A 3 -25.51 -10.05 -1.00
C GLY A 3 -24.51 -9.25 -0.16
N VAL A 4 -24.35 -7.96 -0.42
CA VAL A 4 -23.43 -7.07 0.31
C VAL A 4 -24.12 -6.51 1.58
N PRO A 5 -23.56 -6.71 2.79
CA PRO A 5 -24.12 -6.16 4.01
C PRO A 5 -23.92 -4.63 4.08
N ILE A 6 -24.83 -3.93 4.76
CA ILE A 6 -24.84 -2.46 4.89
C ILE A 6 -23.52 -1.92 5.48
N ARG A 7 -22.86 -2.69 6.35
CA ARG A 7 -21.54 -2.34 6.91
C ARG A 7 -20.49 -2.14 5.82
N ASP A 8 -20.49 -2.98 4.80
CA ASP A 8 -19.49 -2.95 3.74
C ASP A 8 -19.76 -1.78 2.77
N MET A 9 -21.02 -1.38 2.63
CA MET A 9 -21.38 -0.17 1.88
C MET A 9 -20.79 1.11 2.48
N ARG A 10 -20.51 1.13 3.80
CA ARG A 10 -19.84 2.27 4.45
C ARG A 10 -18.42 2.45 3.97
N LEU A 11 -17.77 1.42 3.44
CA LEU A 11 -16.43 1.55 2.85
C LEU A 11 -16.44 2.40 1.59
N LEU A 12 -17.60 2.52 0.94
CA LEU A 12 -17.75 3.34 -0.25
C LEU A 12 -18.05 4.80 0.08
N ASP A 13 -18.29 5.14 1.36
CA ASP A 13 -18.57 6.51 1.77
C ASP A 13 -17.27 7.33 1.82
N PRO A 14 -17.11 8.34 0.96
CA PRO A 14 -15.92 9.19 0.91
C PRO A 14 -15.67 10.00 2.20
N ASN A 15 -16.66 10.13 3.08
CA ASN A 15 -16.57 10.92 4.31
C ASN A 15 -16.23 10.07 5.54
N LEU A 16 -16.36 8.75 5.45
CA LEU A 16 -16.13 7.83 6.58
C LEU A 16 -14.73 7.20 6.56
N LEU A 17 -14.11 7.09 5.39
CA LEU A 17 -12.76 6.57 5.25
C LEU A 17 -11.80 7.67 4.80
N THR A 18 -10.71 7.83 5.56
CA THR A 18 -9.51 8.47 5.04
C THR A 18 -8.93 7.60 3.92
N SER A 19 -8.36 8.24 2.88
CA SER A 19 -7.70 7.56 1.74
C SER A 19 -6.64 6.53 2.13
N GLU A 20 -6.23 6.50 3.40
CA GLU A 20 -5.18 5.68 3.99
C GLU A 20 -5.65 4.29 4.45
N THR A 21 -6.96 4.00 4.47
CA THR A 21 -7.50 2.68 4.83
C THR A 21 -8.09 2.00 3.60
N GLY A 22 -7.25 1.31 2.83
CA GLY A 22 -7.68 0.46 1.72
C GLY A 22 -8.24 -0.88 2.21
N LYS A 23 -9.28 -1.40 1.55
CA LYS A 23 -9.81 -2.73 1.82
C LYS A 23 -10.46 -3.36 0.59
N ILE A 24 -10.24 -4.65 0.42
CA ILE A 24 -10.89 -5.48 -0.60
C ILE A 24 -11.75 -6.51 0.15
N LEU A 25 -13.05 -6.53 -0.13
CA LEU A 25 -13.97 -7.50 0.48
C LEU A 25 -14.56 -8.41 -0.58
N VAL A 26 -14.26 -9.69 -0.48
CA VAL A 26 -14.88 -10.72 -1.29
C VAL A 26 -16.16 -11.22 -0.59
N ARG A 27 -17.30 -11.08 -1.27
CA ARG A 27 -18.61 -11.58 -0.84
C ARG A 27 -19.14 -12.59 -1.84
N ASP A 28 -20.22 -13.25 -1.46
CA ASP A 28 -20.76 -14.35 -2.24
C ASP A 28 -21.07 -14.01 -3.70
N ASN A 29 -21.55 -12.79 -3.98
CA ASN A 29 -22.00 -12.38 -5.31
C ASN A 29 -21.41 -11.03 -5.75
N ALA A 30 -20.42 -10.53 -5.01
CA ALA A 30 -19.84 -9.22 -5.27
C ALA A 30 -18.45 -9.10 -4.63
N ILE A 31 -17.59 -8.33 -5.26
CA ILE A 31 -16.32 -7.89 -4.69
C ILE A 31 -16.44 -6.38 -4.45
N VAL A 32 -16.25 -5.96 -3.20
CA VAL A 32 -16.21 -4.53 -2.85
C VAL A 32 -14.74 -4.12 -2.81
N PHE A 33 -14.36 -3.25 -3.73
CA PHE A 33 -13.00 -2.74 -3.83
C PHE A 33 -12.99 -1.28 -3.38
N SER A 34 -12.27 -0.97 -2.31
CA SER A 34 -12.12 0.39 -1.80
C SER A 34 -10.68 0.62 -1.40
N VAL A 35 -9.85 0.98 -2.36
CA VAL A 35 -8.41 1.20 -2.17
C VAL A 35 -8.00 2.48 -2.89
N GLU A 36 -7.24 3.33 -2.23
CA GLU A 36 -6.79 4.61 -2.79
C GLU A 36 -7.95 5.48 -3.31
N HIS A 37 -7.89 5.91 -4.57
CA HIS A 37 -8.92 6.70 -5.25
C HIS A 37 -9.99 5.85 -5.93
N VAL A 38 -9.87 4.52 -5.87
CA VAL A 38 -10.76 3.56 -6.54
C VAL A 38 -11.78 3.02 -5.54
N ARG A 39 -13.07 3.16 -5.88
CA ARG A 39 -14.19 2.62 -5.11
C ARG A 39 -15.18 1.96 -6.06
N LEU A 40 -15.38 0.65 -5.93
CA LEU A 40 -16.17 -0.16 -6.86
C LEU A 40 -16.92 -1.28 -6.14
N ILE A 41 -18.07 -1.65 -6.69
CA ILE A 41 -18.70 -2.96 -6.43
C ILE A 41 -18.68 -3.73 -7.75
N ILE A 42 -17.92 -4.81 -7.78
CA ILE A 42 -17.76 -5.68 -8.94
C ILE A 42 -18.73 -6.84 -8.78
N THR A 43 -19.50 -7.14 -9.83
CA THR A 43 -20.36 -8.32 -9.92
C THR A 43 -20.00 -9.13 -11.16
N ALA A 44 -20.64 -10.30 -11.36
CA ALA A 44 -20.38 -11.14 -12.53
C ALA A 44 -20.69 -10.49 -13.89
N ASP A 45 -21.66 -9.55 -13.96
CA ASP A 45 -22.10 -8.99 -15.25
C ASP A 45 -21.96 -7.47 -15.35
N PHE A 46 -21.81 -6.76 -14.23
CA PHE A 46 -21.70 -5.30 -14.22
C PHE A 46 -20.86 -4.79 -13.04
N VAL A 47 -20.36 -3.57 -13.16
CA VAL A 47 -19.64 -2.86 -12.10
C VAL A 47 -20.46 -1.65 -11.66
N ILE A 48 -20.47 -1.35 -10.36
CA ILE A 48 -21.10 -0.15 -9.81
C ILE A 48 -20.01 0.79 -9.31
N ILE A 49 -20.03 2.03 -9.80
CA ILE A 49 -19.19 3.12 -9.31
C ILE A 49 -20.07 4.06 -8.46
N PRO A 50 -19.77 4.29 -7.18
CA PRO A 50 -20.51 5.23 -6.36
C PRO A 50 -20.21 6.66 -6.81
N GLN A 51 -21.23 7.40 -7.27
CA GLN A 51 -21.08 8.80 -7.72
C GLN A 51 -20.72 9.75 -6.57
N THR A 52 -21.15 9.44 -5.35
CA THR A 52 -20.92 10.29 -4.18
C THR A 52 -19.45 10.28 -3.77
N GLY A 53 -18.77 11.41 -3.94
CA GLY A 53 -17.35 11.61 -3.56
C GLY A 53 -16.33 11.38 -4.66
N PHE A 54 -16.76 10.84 -5.79
CA PHE A 54 -15.91 10.60 -6.97
C PHE A 54 -15.50 11.91 -7.65
N GLU A 55 -16.35 12.94 -7.56
CA GLU A 55 -16.11 14.29 -8.10
C GLU A 55 -15.01 15.07 -7.36
N ARG A 56 -14.57 14.61 -6.18
CA ARG A 56 -13.59 15.35 -5.36
C ARG A 56 -12.14 15.12 -5.82
N SER A 57 -11.88 14.10 -6.63
CA SER A 57 -10.52 13.75 -7.07
C SER A 57 -10.47 13.57 -8.58
N SER A 58 -9.52 14.25 -9.22
CA SER A 58 -9.23 14.08 -10.65
C SER A 58 -8.79 12.66 -11.00
N LEU A 59 -8.13 11.97 -10.06
CA LEU A 59 -7.68 10.59 -10.23
C LEU A 59 -8.86 9.62 -10.35
N SER A 60 -9.88 9.79 -9.50
CA SER A 60 -11.09 8.97 -9.57
C SER A 60 -11.79 9.14 -10.93
N MET A 61 -12.00 10.38 -11.39
CA MET A 61 -12.60 10.63 -12.71
C MET A 61 -11.78 10.02 -13.86
N ARG A 62 -10.45 10.15 -13.82
CA ARG A 62 -9.56 9.52 -14.81
C ARG A 62 -9.71 8.01 -14.82
N PHE A 63 -9.78 7.40 -13.64
CA PHE A 63 -9.98 5.98 -13.49
C PHE A 63 -11.33 5.51 -14.06
N ALA A 64 -12.44 6.22 -13.80
CA ALA A 64 -13.74 5.83 -14.37
C ALA A 64 -13.74 5.84 -15.90
N ALA A 65 -13.15 6.86 -16.52
CA ALA A 65 -13.02 6.91 -17.98
C ALA A 65 -12.16 5.74 -18.50
N MET A 66 -11.01 5.47 -17.86
CA MET A 66 -10.15 4.34 -18.20
C MET A 66 -10.90 3.00 -18.08
N LEU A 67 -11.69 2.82 -17.01
CA LEU A 67 -12.44 1.59 -16.78
C LEU A 67 -13.56 1.41 -17.81
N GLU A 68 -14.26 2.47 -18.18
CA GLU A 68 -15.27 2.43 -19.24
C GLU A 68 -14.66 2.00 -20.57
N ASP A 69 -13.53 2.62 -20.97
CA ASP A 69 -12.81 2.27 -22.19
C ASP A 69 -12.34 0.80 -22.16
N ALA A 70 -11.73 0.37 -21.06
CA ALA A 70 -11.24 -1.01 -20.90
C ALA A 70 -12.36 -2.07 -20.94
N ILE A 71 -13.57 -1.75 -20.45
CA ILE A 71 -14.73 -2.65 -20.54
C ILE A 71 -15.25 -2.73 -21.98
N ILE A 72 -15.27 -1.60 -22.71
CA ILE A 72 -15.68 -1.57 -24.11
C ILE A 72 -14.71 -2.38 -24.96
N GLU A 73 -13.41 -2.22 -24.77
CA GLU A 73 -12.38 -2.99 -25.49
C GLU A 73 -12.50 -4.49 -25.22
N ALA A 74 -12.62 -4.90 -23.96
CA ALA A 74 -12.81 -6.30 -23.60
C ALA A 74 -14.10 -6.91 -24.17
N SER A 75 -15.15 -6.10 -24.34
CA SER A 75 -16.39 -6.54 -25.00
C SER A 75 -16.20 -6.80 -26.50
N GLN A 76 -15.34 -6.01 -27.16
CA GLN A 76 -15.02 -6.17 -28.58
C GLN A 76 -14.08 -7.36 -28.82
N GLU A 77 -13.10 -7.57 -27.94
CA GLU A 77 -12.18 -8.71 -28.01
C GLU A 77 -12.92 -10.05 -27.88
N LYS A 78 -13.95 -10.13 -27.01
CA LYS A 78 -14.84 -11.32 -26.94
C LYS A 78 -15.53 -11.62 -28.27
N GLN A 79 -15.84 -10.60 -29.07
CA GLN A 79 -16.48 -10.73 -30.37
C GLN A 79 -15.48 -11.11 -31.48
N ALA A 80 -14.23 -10.68 -31.36
CA ALA A 80 -13.16 -10.92 -32.35
C ALA A 80 -12.42 -12.26 -32.13
N CYS A 81 -12.29 -12.73 -30.89
CA CYS A 81 -11.49 -13.90 -30.51
C CYS A 81 -12.15 -15.27 -30.74
N ALA A 82 -13.19 -15.37 -31.57
CA ALA A 82 -13.71 -16.68 -32.02
C ALA A 82 -12.64 -17.54 -32.76
N LEU A 83 -11.46 -16.98 -33.07
CA LEU A 83 -10.35 -17.65 -33.75
C LEU A 83 -9.00 -17.69 -33.01
N HIS A 84 -8.82 -17.07 -31.84
CA HIS A 84 -7.51 -16.99 -31.18
C HIS A 84 -7.54 -17.42 -29.71
N ILE A 85 -6.62 -18.32 -29.37
CA ILE A 85 -6.40 -18.99 -28.08
C ILE A 85 -5.78 -18.01 -27.06
N ALA A 86 -6.36 -16.83 -26.88
CA ALA A 86 -6.11 -15.99 -25.72
C ALA A 86 -7.29 -16.19 -24.78
N ALA A 87 -7.04 -16.82 -23.63
CA ALA A 87 -8.07 -17.04 -22.63
C ALA A 87 -8.56 -15.69 -22.12
N VAL A 88 -9.70 -15.23 -22.65
CA VAL A 88 -10.32 -13.97 -22.24
C VAL A 88 -10.68 -14.07 -20.77
N LEU A 89 -10.20 -13.13 -19.97
CA LEU A 89 -10.52 -13.08 -18.55
C LEU A 89 -12.04 -12.93 -18.32
N PRO A 90 -12.60 -13.60 -17.30
CA PRO A 90 -13.94 -13.31 -16.80
C PRO A 90 -14.13 -11.82 -16.49
N PHE A 91 -15.34 -11.31 -16.65
CA PHE A 91 -15.63 -9.87 -16.50
C PHE A 91 -15.18 -9.33 -15.14
N GLU A 92 -15.45 -10.08 -14.07
CA GLU A 92 -15.09 -9.71 -12.71
C GLU A 92 -13.57 -9.61 -12.50
N LEU A 93 -12.79 -10.49 -13.15
CA LEU A 93 -11.32 -10.48 -13.05
C LEU A 93 -10.71 -9.39 -13.93
N HIS A 94 -11.29 -9.10 -15.09
CA HIS A 94 -10.88 -7.97 -15.94
C HIS A 94 -11.08 -6.62 -15.23
N VAL A 95 -12.23 -6.41 -14.59
CA VAL A 95 -12.48 -5.18 -13.82
C VAL A 95 -11.53 -5.09 -12.62
N LEU A 96 -11.28 -6.21 -11.95
CA LEU A 96 -10.33 -6.27 -10.84
C LEU A 96 -8.90 -5.98 -11.29
N GLU A 97 -8.48 -6.48 -12.45
CA GLU A 97 -7.19 -6.21 -13.07
C GLU A 97 -6.97 -4.72 -13.30
N VAL A 98 -7.92 -4.07 -13.96
CA VAL A 98 -7.85 -2.62 -14.23
C VAL A 98 -7.81 -1.82 -12.93
N ALA A 99 -8.60 -2.22 -11.93
CA ALA A 99 -8.62 -1.56 -10.62
C ALA A 99 -7.31 -1.69 -9.84
N ILE A 100 -6.78 -2.91 -9.71
CA ILE A 100 -5.50 -3.15 -9.00
C ILE A 100 -4.34 -2.53 -9.79
N GLY A 101 -4.35 -2.65 -11.12
CA GLY A 101 -3.32 -2.10 -11.98
C GLY A 101 -3.18 -0.58 -11.87
N ASP A 102 -4.28 0.17 -11.86
CA ASP A 102 -4.23 1.64 -11.69
C ASP A 102 -3.75 2.03 -10.27
N VAL A 103 -4.16 1.28 -9.24
CA VAL A 103 -3.67 1.49 -7.87
C VAL A 103 -2.17 1.22 -7.76
N CYS A 104 -1.68 0.09 -8.28
CA CYS A 104 -0.26 -0.24 -8.27
C CYS A 104 0.56 0.77 -9.09
N ALA A 105 0.07 1.19 -10.26
CA ALA A 105 0.71 2.21 -11.08
C ALA A 105 0.84 3.55 -10.34
N LEU A 106 -0.23 3.99 -9.67
CA LEU A 106 -0.21 5.20 -8.85
C LEU A 106 0.81 5.10 -7.71
N CYS A 107 0.81 3.98 -6.97
CA CYS A 107 1.77 3.75 -5.91
C CYS A 107 3.21 3.82 -6.44
N THR A 108 3.52 3.14 -7.54
CA THR A 108 4.85 3.18 -8.18
C THR A 108 5.24 4.60 -8.61
N GLU A 109 4.32 5.39 -9.16
CA GLU A 109 4.56 6.79 -9.54
C GLU A 109 4.89 7.65 -8.31
N LEU A 110 4.11 7.51 -7.24
CA LEU A 110 4.33 8.26 -6.00
C LEU A 110 5.65 7.88 -5.32
N VAL A 111 6.07 6.62 -5.40
CA VAL A 111 7.39 6.18 -4.89
C VAL A 111 8.52 6.82 -5.70
N LYS A 112 8.40 6.82 -7.04
CA LYS A 112 9.38 7.50 -7.92
C LYS A 112 9.50 8.99 -7.60
N GLU A 113 8.38 9.68 -7.39
CA GLU A 113 8.40 11.11 -7.04
C GLU A 113 9.05 11.34 -5.66
N LEU A 114 8.74 10.48 -4.69
CA LEU A 114 9.33 10.54 -3.36
C LEU A 114 10.86 10.37 -3.42
N GLU A 115 11.35 9.35 -4.12
CA GLU A 115 12.79 9.11 -4.34
C GLU A 115 13.48 10.33 -4.97
N SER A 116 12.89 10.88 -6.03
CA SER A 116 13.44 12.06 -6.71
C SER A 116 13.53 13.28 -5.78
N SER A 117 12.59 13.41 -4.84
CA SER A 117 12.60 14.51 -3.86
C SER A 117 13.46 14.24 -2.61
N SER A 118 13.66 12.98 -2.22
CA SER A 118 14.34 12.59 -0.98
C SER A 118 15.84 12.76 -1.06
N HIS A 119 16.47 12.24 -2.14
CA HIS A 119 17.92 12.35 -2.35
C HIS A 119 18.45 13.79 -2.26
N PRO A 120 17.92 14.77 -3.02
CA PRO A 120 18.44 16.13 -2.95
C PRO A 120 18.17 16.80 -1.60
N ALA A 121 17.08 16.45 -0.90
CA ALA A 121 16.76 17.01 0.40
C ALA A 121 17.74 16.53 1.48
N LEU A 122 18.07 15.24 1.46
CA LEU A 122 19.00 14.62 2.41
C LEU A 122 20.44 15.06 2.11
N ASP A 123 20.86 15.08 0.84
CA ASP A 123 22.19 15.57 0.43
C ASP A 123 22.43 17.03 0.83
N ALA A 124 21.42 17.89 0.65
CA ALA A 124 21.50 19.29 1.06
C ALA A 124 21.65 19.44 2.58
N LEU A 125 21.03 18.54 3.36
CA LEU A 125 21.10 18.54 4.81
C LEU A 125 22.47 18.05 5.32
N THR A 126 23.03 17.01 4.68
CA THR A 126 24.38 16.51 4.97
C THR A 126 25.46 17.56 4.69
N LYS A 127 25.29 18.42 3.67
CA LYS A 127 26.22 19.52 3.40
C LYS A 127 26.16 20.63 4.44
N HIS A 128 24.95 21.07 4.79
CA HIS A 128 24.73 22.14 5.76
C HIS A 128 23.47 21.91 6.59
N VAL A 129 23.65 21.78 7.90
CA VAL A 129 22.55 21.68 8.86
C VAL A 129 21.90 23.06 9.02
N SER A 130 20.70 23.22 8.46
CA SER A 130 19.90 24.45 8.55
C SER A 130 18.44 24.12 8.84
N THR A 131 17.72 25.05 9.47
CA THR A 131 16.29 24.89 9.79
C THR A 131 15.44 24.65 8.54
N ALA A 132 15.78 25.27 7.41
CA ALA A 132 15.11 25.05 6.13
C ALA A 132 15.33 23.63 5.58
N ASN A 133 16.55 23.09 5.68
CA ASN A 133 16.86 21.73 5.21
C ASN A 133 16.20 20.68 6.11
N LEU A 134 16.21 20.89 7.43
CA LEU A 134 15.50 20.03 8.40
C LEU A 134 14.00 19.97 8.11
N GLU A 135 13.38 21.11 7.80
CA GLU A 135 11.96 21.16 7.45
C GLU A 135 11.66 20.43 6.13
N ARG A 136 12.56 20.52 5.12
CA ARG A 136 12.40 19.73 3.88
C ARG A 136 12.49 18.23 4.15
N VAL A 137 13.45 17.78 4.96
CA VAL A 137 13.60 16.36 5.31
C VAL A 137 12.42 15.89 6.17
N ARG A 138 11.89 16.72 7.07
CA ARG A 138 10.67 16.40 7.82
C ARG A 138 9.46 16.21 6.90
N LYS A 139 9.31 17.04 5.87
CA LYS A 139 8.26 16.89 4.85
C LYS A 139 8.43 15.58 4.08
N VAL A 140 9.64 15.26 3.65
CA VAL A 140 9.97 13.98 2.98
C VAL A 140 9.65 12.80 3.89
N LYS A 141 10.09 12.81 5.15
CA LYS A 141 9.80 11.75 6.15
C LYS A 141 8.30 11.57 6.36
N THR A 142 7.55 12.66 6.47
CA THR A 142 6.09 12.60 6.62
C THR A 142 5.41 12.02 5.37
N ARG A 143 5.86 12.43 4.18
CA ARG A 143 5.35 11.91 2.90
C ARG A 143 5.69 10.43 2.72
N HIS A 144 6.92 10.03 3.06
CA HIS A 144 7.38 8.64 3.08
C HIS A 144 6.50 7.79 4.00
N GLN A 145 6.30 8.21 5.25
CA GLN A 145 5.51 7.42 6.20
C GLN A 145 4.07 7.19 5.72
N ARG A 146 3.41 8.23 5.18
CA ARG A 146 2.06 8.11 4.62
C ARG A 146 2.02 7.15 3.43
N LEU A 147 2.98 7.26 2.52
CA LEU A 147 3.06 6.39 1.34
C LEU A 147 3.41 4.95 1.72
N TYR A 148 4.29 4.75 2.70
CA TYR A 148 4.65 3.45 3.25
C TYR A 148 3.41 2.72 3.79
N THR A 149 2.61 3.37 4.63
CA THR A 149 1.38 2.76 5.15
C THR A 149 0.41 2.38 4.03
N ARG A 150 0.24 3.26 3.03
CA ARG A 150 -0.62 3.00 1.87
C ARG A 150 -0.17 1.77 1.07
N VAL A 151 1.11 1.70 0.72
CA VAL A 151 1.69 0.57 -0.03
C VAL A 151 1.59 -0.73 0.77
N VAL A 152 1.88 -0.69 2.08
CA VAL A 152 1.73 -1.84 2.98
C VAL A 152 0.29 -2.35 2.98
N THR A 153 -0.71 -1.47 3.07
CA THR A 153 -2.12 -1.89 3.06
C THR A 153 -2.48 -2.62 1.77
N VAL A 154 -2.06 -2.13 0.59
CA VAL A 154 -2.32 -2.82 -0.67
C VAL A 154 -1.61 -4.17 -0.72
N ARG A 155 -0.33 -4.21 -0.31
CA ARG A 155 0.47 -5.42 -0.27
C ARG A 155 -0.13 -6.49 0.65
N GLU A 156 -0.56 -6.12 1.86
CA GLU A 156 -1.17 -7.03 2.83
C GLU A 156 -2.52 -7.58 2.35
N GLU A 157 -3.36 -6.74 1.73
CA GLU A 157 -4.64 -7.20 1.18
C GLU A 157 -4.42 -8.17 0.02
N LEU A 158 -3.45 -7.92 -0.89
CA LEU A 158 -3.11 -8.86 -1.96
C LEU A 158 -2.51 -10.17 -1.42
N GLN A 159 -1.57 -10.08 -0.46
CA GLN A 159 -0.97 -11.25 0.17
C GLN A 159 -2.03 -12.13 0.84
N ARG A 160 -2.98 -11.51 1.55
CA ARG A 160 -4.09 -12.22 2.21
C ARG A 160 -4.90 -13.07 1.23
N PHE A 161 -5.12 -12.61 0.00
CA PHE A 161 -5.83 -13.40 -1.01
C PHE A 161 -4.97 -14.55 -1.55
N LEU A 162 -3.69 -14.30 -1.80
CA LEU A 162 -2.76 -15.33 -2.26
C LEU A 162 -2.54 -16.45 -1.22
N GLU A 163 -2.78 -16.19 0.06
CA GLU A 163 -2.67 -17.18 1.14
C GLU A 163 -3.90 -18.10 1.29
N ASP A 164 -5.06 -17.78 0.69
CA ASP A 164 -6.32 -18.51 0.87
C ASP A 164 -7.04 -18.80 -0.46
N ASP A 165 -6.88 -20.04 -0.94
CA ASP A 165 -7.56 -20.59 -2.12
C ASP A 165 -9.09 -20.43 -2.11
N ASP A 166 -9.73 -20.47 -0.94
CA ASP A 166 -11.18 -20.31 -0.85
C ASP A 166 -11.58 -18.86 -1.12
N ASP A 167 -10.78 -17.88 -0.70
CA ASP A 167 -11.02 -16.47 -1.04
C ASP A 167 -10.71 -16.20 -2.52
N MET A 168 -9.66 -16.82 -3.09
CA MET A 168 -9.40 -16.78 -4.54
C MET A 168 -10.57 -17.33 -5.34
N MET A 169 -11.13 -18.46 -4.93
CA MET A 169 -12.27 -19.05 -5.62
C MET A 169 -13.54 -18.21 -5.51
N LYS A 170 -13.77 -17.55 -4.37
CA LYS A 170 -14.93 -16.67 -4.18
C LYS A 170 -14.88 -15.43 -5.09
N MET A 171 -13.71 -15.05 -5.59
CA MET A 171 -13.59 -13.96 -6.58
C MET A 171 -14.13 -14.35 -7.96
N CYS A 172 -14.22 -15.65 -8.29
CA CYS A 172 -14.77 -16.15 -9.55
C CYS A 172 -16.31 -16.14 -9.58
N LEU A 173 -16.89 -14.93 -9.61
CA LEU A 173 -18.33 -14.69 -9.52
C LEU A 173 -19.13 -15.26 -10.70
N THR A 174 -18.61 -15.17 -11.92
CA THR A 174 -19.27 -15.68 -13.13
C THR A 174 -19.46 -17.19 -13.02
N ARG A 175 -18.41 -17.91 -12.61
CA ARG A 175 -18.45 -19.36 -12.44
C ARG A 175 -19.43 -19.77 -11.35
N LYS A 176 -19.42 -19.07 -10.21
CA LYS A 176 -20.37 -19.34 -9.11
C LYS A 176 -21.82 -19.16 -9.56
N LYS A 177 -22.11 -18.08 -10.29
CA LYS A 177 -23.45 -17.81 -10.82
C LYS A 177 -23.93 -18.90 -11.78
N GLU A 178 -23.05 -19.44 -12.62
CA GLU A 178 -23.37 -20.60 -13.47
C GLU A 178 -23.71 -21.84 -12.65
N LEU A 179 -22.91 -22.13 -11.63
CA LEU A 179 -23.13 -23.29 -10.77
C LEU A 179 -24.48 -23.20 -10.04
N GLU A 180 -24.83 -22.03 -9.52
CA GLU A 180 -26.13 -21.78 -8.87
C GLU A 180 -27.31 -21.96 -9.84
N ARG A 181 -27.17 -21.55 -11.11
CA ARG A 181 -28.19 -21.77 -12.14
C ARG A 181 -28.38 -23.26 -12.45
N LEU A 182 -27.30 -24.03 -12.52
CA LEU A 182 -27.37 -25.48 -12.74
C LEU A 182 -28.08 -26.19 -11.59
N VAL A 183 -27.82 -25.77 -10.34
CA VAL A 183 -28.50 -26.27 -9.15
C VAL A 183 -29.98 -25.87 -9.13
N SER A 184 -30.32 -24.68 -9.63
CA SER A 184 -31.69 -24.16 -9.61
C SER A 184 -32.59 -24.68 -10.74
N SER A 185 -32.02 -25.11 -11.88
CA SER A 185 -32.77 -25.46 -13.10
C SER A 185 -33.07 -26.96 -13.28
N GLY A 186 -32.60 -27.85 -12.39
CA GLY A 186 -32.63 -29.30 -12.63
C GLY A 186 -33.12 -30.13 -11.44
N HIS A 187 -34.31 -30.69 -11.60
CA HIS A 187 -34.81 -31.99 -11.11
C HIS A 187 -33.92 -32.78 -10.13
N GLY A 188 -34.53 -33.18 -9.00
CA GLY A 188 -33.95 -34.04 -7.98
C GLY A 188 -33.17 -35.23 -8.54
N GLY A 189 -31.85 -35.10 -8.51
CA GLY A 189 -30.92 -36.16 -8.85
C GLY A 189 -29.62 -35.95 -8.11
N CYS A 190 -29.67 -36.09 -6.78
CA CYS A 190 -28.58 -36.31 -5.81
C CYS A 190 -27.32 -35.39 -5.98
N LEU A 191 -26.88 -34.66 -4.96
CA LEU A 191 -26.11 -35.27 -3.87
C LEU A 191 -26.01 -34.30 -2.70
N ARG A 192 -26.64 -34.73 -1.62
CA ARG A 192 -26.29 -34.35 -0.25
C ARG A 192 -24.88 -34.92 0.01
N VAL A 193 -23.86 -34.06 0.04
CA VAL A 193 -22.60 -34.41 0.71
C VAL A 193 -22.87 -34.33 2.20
N SER A 194 -23.40 -35.42 2.77
CA SER A 194 -23.16 -35.72 4.17
C SER A 194 -22.07 -36.76 4.22
N SER A 195 -20.90 -36.33 4.68
CA SER A 195 -19.82 -37.18 5.17
C SER A 195 -20.37 -38.36 5.97
N TRP A 196 -20.16 -39.58 5.47
CA TRP A 196 -19.90 -40.80 6.25
C TRP A 196 -19.80 -42.05 5.35
N ALA A 197 -18.63 -42.70 5.45
CA ALA A 197 -18.33 -44.12 5.21
C ALA A 197 -18.65 -44.79 3.85
N SER A 198 -17.57 -45.29 3.25
CA SER A 198 -17.37 -46.57 2.53
C SER A 198 -18.58 -47.40 2.08
N ALA A 199 -18.72 -47.62 0.77
CA ALA A 199 -18.65 -48.95 0.13
C ALA A 199 -19.06 -48.91 -1.36
N SER A 200 -18.19 -49.45 -2.20
CA SER A 200 -18.41 -50.08 -3.51
C SER A 200 -19.69 -49.74 -4.31
N SER A 201 -19.56 -48.87 -5.31
CA SER A 201 -20.17 -49.11 -6.63
C SER A 201 -19.61 -48.13 -7.67
N SER A 202 -18.79 -48.68 -8.56
CA SER A 202 -18.16 -47.98 -9.68
C SER A 202 -19.23 -47.47 -10.66
N LYS A 203 -19.67 -46.21 -10.52
CA LYS A 203 -20.37 -45.45 -11.59
C LYS A 203 -20.56 -43.94 -11.36
N PHE A 204 -19.90 -43.31 -10.38
CA PHE A 204 -19.93 -41.85 -10.24
C PHE A 204 -18.62 -41.29 -9.66
N CYS A 205 -17.53 -41.34 -10.44
CA CYS A 205 -16.26 -40.68 -10.08
C CYS A 205 -15.83 -39.59 -11.07
N ILE A 206 -16.34 -39.61 -12.31
CA ILE A 206 -15.91 -38.68 -13.37
C ILE A 206 -16.24 -37.21 -13.01
N ARG A 207 -17.35 -36.94 -12.30
CA ARG A 207 -17.78 -35.56 -12.02
C ARG A 207 -17.05 -34.89 -10.85
N ALA A 208 -16.53 -35.67 -9.90
CA ALA A 208 -15.76 -35.12 -8.78
C ALA A 208 -14.36 -34.69 -9.22
N GLU A 209 -13.68 -35.54 -10.00
CA GLU A 209 -12.36 -35.25 -10.59
C GLU A 209 -12.42 -34.06 -11.56
N GLN A 210 -13.50 -33.95 -12.33
CA GLN A 210 -13.70 -32.84 -13.26
C GLN A 210 -14.05 -31.52 -12.54
N CYS A 211 -14.77 -31.57 -11.41
CA CYS A 211 -15.00 -30.40 -10.56
C CYS A 211 -13.74 -29.94 -9.82
N THR A 212 -12.85 -30.84 -9.40
CA THR A 212 -11.57 -30.46 -8.78
C THR A 212 -10.57 -29.91 -9.80
N ALA A 213 -10.54 -30.46 -11.02
CA ALA A 213 -9.70 -29.94 -12.09
C ALA A 213 -10.11 -28.51 -12.51
N GLN A 214 -11.41 -28.27 -12.70
CA GLN A 214 -11.92 -26.93 -13.03
C GLN A 214 -11.78 -25.91 -11.88
N ARG A 215 -11.77 -26.40 -10.62
CA ARG A 215 -11.48 -25.57 -9.44
C ARG A 215 -10.02 -25.11 -9.46
N GLY A 216 -9.08 -26.01 -9.77
CA GLY A 216 -7.66 -25.68 -9.92
C GLY A 216 -7.41 -24.64 -11.01
N GLU A 217 -7.94 -24.87 -12.22
CA GLU A 217 -7.77 -23.94 -13.36
C GLU A 217 -8.26 -22.51 -13.05
N SER A 218 -9.37 -22.38 -12.31
CA SER A 218 -9.91 -21.05 -11.96
C SER A 218 -9.06 -20.34 -10.90
N ILE A 219 -8.51 -21.10 -9.95
CA ILE A 219 -7.62 -20.57 -8.91
C ILE A 219 -6.31 -20.11 -9.55
N GLU A 220 -5.71 -20.92 -10.41
CA GLU A 220 -4.46 -20.59 -11.11
C GLU A 220 -4.57 -19.29 -11.92
N VAL A 221 -5.70 -19.03 -12.58
CA VAL A 221 -5.91 -17.76 -13.31
C VAL A 221 -5.92 -16.55 -12.37
N VAL A 222 -6.60 -16.68 -11.22
CA VAL A 222 -6.66 -15.61 -10.21
C VAL A 222 -5.31 -15.41 -9.54
N GLU A 223 -4.63 -16.50 -9.19
CA GLU A 223 -3.29 -16.50 -8.58
C GLU A 223 -2.28 -15.82 -9.50
N ASN A 224 -2.20 -16.22 -10.77
CA ASN A 224 -1.28 -15.62 -11.75
C ASN A 224 -1.53 -14.10 -11.91
N LEU A 225 -2.79 -13.67 -11.93
CA LEU A 225 -3.14 -12.25 -11.99
C LEU A 225 -2.68 -11.52 -10.73
N LEU A 226 -3.04 -12.02 -9.55
CA LEU A 226 -2.74 -11.36 -8.28
C LEU A 226 -1.24 -11.37 -7.97
N GLU A 227 -0.52 -12.44 -8.31
CA GLU A 227 0.92 -12.56 -8.11
C GLU A 227 1.68 -11.52 -8.92
N SER A 228 1.29 -11.29 -10.18
CA SER A 228 1.88 -10.23 -11.01
C SER A 228 1.81 -8.85 -10.35
N TYR A 229 0.63 -8.47 -9.86
CA TYR A 229 0.44 -7.19 -9.16
C TYR A 229 1.08 -7.16 -7.77
N PHE A 230 1.13 -8.31 -7.08
CA PHE A 230 1.84 -8.47 -5.82
C PHE A 230 3.34 -8.18 -6.00
N MET A 231 3.97 -8.76 -7.02
CA MET A 231 5.38 -8.50 -7.34
C MET A 231 5.63 -7.03 -7.68
N GLN A 232 4.70 -6.38 -8.38
CA GLN A 232 4.80 -4.95 -8.69
C GLN A 232 4.73 -4.06 -7.43
N ILE A 233 3.79 -4.33 -6.52
CA ILE A 233 3.66 -3.55 -5.30
C ILE A 233 4.79 -3.87 -4.31
N ASP A 234 5.26 -5.11 -4.25
CA ASP A 234 6.37 -5.55 -3.42
C ASP A 234 7.69 -4.88 -3.86
N SER A 235 7.92 -4.78 -5.17
CA SER A 235 9.04 -3.98 -5.71
C SER A 235 8.93 -2.50 -5.32
N SER A 236 7.72 -1.93 -5.30
CA SER A 236 7.49 -0.55 -4.86
C SER A 236 7.70 -0.40 -3.34
N TYR A 237 7.38 -1.44 -2.57
CA TYR A 237 7.62 -1.52 -1.12
C TYR A 237 9.12 -1.56 -0.81
N ASP A 238 9.90 -2.41 -1.47
CA ASP A 238 11.35 -2.51 -1.25
C ASP A 238 12.07 -1.19 -1.50
N ARG A 239 11.68 -0.49 -2.56
CA ARG A 239 12.16 0.86 -2.87
C ARG A 239 11.83 1.86 -1.76
N LEU A 240 10.63 1.81 -1.19
CA LEU A 240 10.26 2.63 -0.04
C LEU A 240 11.06 2.28 1.21
N VAL A 241 11.32 1.00 1.46
CA VAL A 241 12.16 0.56 2.58
C VAL A 241 13.56 1.17 2.44
N SER A 242 14.16 1.09 1.24
CA SER A 242 15.47 1.68 0.96
C SER A 242 15.51 3.20 1.19
N VAL A 243 14.50 3.95 0.72
CA VAL A 243 14.41 5.39 1.01
C VAL A 243 14.26 5.65 2.51
N GLY A 244 13.51 4.80 3.21
CA GLY A 244 13.32 4.89 4.66
C GLY A 244 14.62 4.67 5.43
N GLU A 245 15.45 3.72 5.00
CA GLU A 245 16.80 3.50 5.54
C GLU A 245 17.69 4.72 5.30
N PHE A 246 17.73 5.25 4.08
CA PHE A 246 18.53 6.44 3.77
C PHE A 246 18.13 7.68 4.61
N ILE A 247 16.84 7.87 4.88
CA ILE A 247 16.36 8.91 5.79
C ILE A 247 16.87 8.67 7.22
N LYS A 248 16.80 7.44 7.73
CA LYS A 248 17.26 7.08 9.07
C LYS A 248 18.77 7.27 9.22
N ASP A 249 19.55 6.82 8.25
CA ASP A 249 21.01 6.95 8.25
C ASP A 249 21.43 8.43 8.27
N THR A 250 20.73 9.27 7.49
CA THR A 250 20.98 10.73 7.49
C THR A 250 20.61 11.34 8.84
N GLU A 251 19.49 10.93 9.45
CA GLU A 251 19.06 11.41 10.78
C GLU A 251 20.09 11.06 11.86
N GLU A 252 20.63 9.83 11.84
CA GLU A 252 21.70 9.41 12.74
C GLU A 252 22.98 10.23 12.52
N TYR A 253 23.40 10.42 11.27
CA TYR A 253 24.57 11.24 10.94
C TYR A 253 24.45 12.69 11.46
N ILE A 254 23.30 13.33 11.24
CA ILE A 254 23.05 14.70 11.70
C ILE A 254 23.06 14.77 13.22
N ASN A 255 22.51 13.76 13.90
CA ASN A 255 22.50 13.73 15.36
C ASN A 255 23.93 13.68 15.92
N ILE A 256 24.80 12.87 15.31
CA ILE A 256 26.24 12.82 15.66
C ILE A 256 26.93 14.18 15.42
N GLU A 257 26.66 14.83 14.29
CA GLU A 257 27.27 16.13 13.94
C GLU A 257 26.82 17.26 14.89
N LEU A 258 25.53 17.27 15.27
CA LEU A 258 24.99 18.22 16.23
C LEU A 258 25.59 18.03 17.62
N ASP A 259 25.80 16.79 18.05
CA ASP A 259 26.43 16.50 19.33
C ASP A 259 27.91 16.87 19.33
N SER A 260 28.64 16.67 18.22
CA SER A 260 30.00 17.19 18.04
C SER A 260 30.07 18.72 18.18
N SER A 261 29.12 19.42 17.56
CA SER A 261 29.02 20.89 17.65
C SER A 261 28.73 21.36 19.08
N ARG A 262 27.81 20.70 19.80
CA ARG A 262 27.53 20.97 21.22
C ARG A 262 28.77 20.74 22.08
N ASN A 263 29.48 19.63 21.88
CA ASN A 263 30.71 19.31 22.60
C ASN A 263 31.81 20.36 22.37
N ARG A 264 31.89 20.92 21.16
CA ARG A 264 32.81 22.02 20.86
C ARG A 264 32.44 23.30 21.60
N LEU A 265 31.15 23.63 21.71
CA LEU A 265 30.67 24.79 22.48
C LEU A 265 30.99 24.64 23.97
N ILE A 266 30.71 23.47 24.56
CA ILE A 266 31.05 23.17 25.96
C ILE A 266 32.55 23.32 26.22
N ARG A 267 33.39 22.83 25.28
CA ARG A 267 34.85 22.97 25.39
C ARG A 267 35.29 24.44 25.38
N LEU A 268 34.72 25.27 24.50
CA LEU A 268 35.03 26.71 24.44
C LEU A 268 34.60 27.43 25.72
N GLU A 269 33.44 27.08 26.27
CA GLU A 269 32.96 27.63 27.55
C GLU A 269 33.91 27.29 28.71
N ILE A 270 34.38 26.04 28.78
CA ILE A 270 35.38 25.62 29.79
C ILE A 270 36.67 26.43 29.64
N VAL A 271 37.17 26.61 28.41
CA VAL A 271 38.40 27.38 28.16
C VAL A 271 38.21 28.86 28.52
N LEU A 272 37.08 29.46 28.19
CA LEU A 272 36.77 30.86 28.50
C LEU A 272 36.60 31.07 30.01
N THR A 273 35.94 30.14 30.70
CA THR A 273 35.80 30.15 32.17
C THR A 273 37.15 30.01 32.87
N ALA A 274 38.02 29.12 32.38
CA ALA A 274 39.38 28.99 32.89
C ALA A 274 40.21 30.27 32.66
N GLY A 275 40.07 30.90 31.49
CA GLY A 275 40.72 32.18 31.16
C GLY A 275 40.25 33.33 32.06
N THR A 276 38.94 33.47 32.27
CA THR A 276 38.37 34.50 33.16
C THR A 276 38.78 34.28 34.61
N PHE A 277 38.85 33.04 35.08
CA PHE A 277 39.39 32.71 36.40
C PHE A 277 40.87 33.15 36.54
N GLY A 278 41.70 32.90 35.53
CA GLY A 278 43.09 33.37 35.51
C GLY A 278 43.21 34.90 35.55
N VAL A 279 42.40 35.60 34.77
CA VAL A 279 42.35 37.08 34.77
C VAL A 279 41.87 37.63 36.12
N ALA A 280 40.91 36.97 36.77
CA ALA A 280 40.42 37.36 38.09
C ALA A 280 41.53 37.23 39.17
N ILE A 281 42.29 36.12 39.17
CA ILE A 281 43.44 35.93 40.07
C ILE A 281 44.49 37.01 39.82
N PHE A 282 44.85 37.27 38.57
CA PHE A 282 45.84 38.30 38.23
C PHE A 282 45.40 39.68 38.71
N SER A 283 44.12 40.03 38.50
CA SER A 283 43.54 41.30 38.93
C SER A 283 43.56 41.45 40.45
N LEU A 284 43.29 40.38 41.21
CA LEU A 284 43.38 40.37 42.67
C LEU A 284 44.80 40.66 43.14
N VAL A 285 45.80 39.99 42.56
CA VAL A 285 47.22 40.18 42.92
C VAL A 285 47.68 41.59 42.56
N ALA A 286 47.37 42.05 41.34
CA ALA A 286 47.71 43.40 40.89
C ALA A 286 47.07 44.49 41.76
N GLY A 287 45.84 44.29 42.26
CA GLY A 287 45.17 45.21 43.18
C GLY A 287 45.73 45.20 44.61
N ALA A 288 46.24 44.06 45.09
CA ALA A 288 46.77 43.92 46.45
C ALA A 288 48.23 44.41 46.61
N LEU A 289 49.03 44.39 45.54
CA LEU A 289 50.44 44.82 45.60
C LEU A 289 50.63 46.30 46.00
N PRO A 290 49.88 47.28 45.47
CA PRO A 290 50.02 48.70 45.84
C PRO A 290 49.67 49.00 47.30
N SER A 291 48.67 48.32 47.86
CA SER A 291 48.26 48.53 49.26
C SER A 291 49.28 47.99 50.25
N LEU A 292 49.93 46.86 49.94
CA LEU A 292 51.04 46.32 50.73
C LEU A 292 52.29 47.22 50.70
N PHE A 293 52.53 47.92 49.59
CA PHE A 293 53.66 48.83 49.48
C PHE A 293 53.45 50.10 50.32
N LEU A 294 52.22 50.65 50.37
CA LEU A 294 51.87 51.81 51.18
C LEU A 294 51.89 51.54 52.69
N LEU A 295 51.66 50.31 53.14
CA LEU A 295 51.74 49.93 54.56
C LEU A 295 53.20 49.76 55.06
N ARG A 296 54.18 49.74 54.14
CA ARG A 296 55.59 49.49 54.45
C ARG A 296 56.47 50.74 54.33
N SER A 297 55.96 51.84 53.78
CA SER A 297 56.57 53.18 53.73
C SER A 297 56.09 54.05 54.88
#